data_AF-A0A2X2BYM2-F1
#
_entry.id   AF-A0A2X2BYM2-F1
#
_cell.length_a   1.000
_cell.length_b   1.000
_cell.length_c   1.000
_cell.angle_alpha   90.00
_cell.angle_beta   90.00
_cell.angle_gamma   90.00
#
_symmetry.space_group_name_H-M   'P 1'
#
loop_
_entity.id
_entity.type
_entity.pdbx_description
1 polymer ?
#
loop_
_entity_poly.entity_id
_entity_poly.type
_entity_poly.pdbx_seq_one_letter_code
_entity_poly.pdbx_strand_id
1 'polypeptide(L)'
;MTRALNPNHSNDYRKYQMERLFEQAASYLSNQPYLAQLLNSHRASIMDAEATALARFQLVLHGIHEAGGLKEDQFEHLAGIILAGQAEGWLI
;
A
#
# COMPACT_ATOMS: atom_id res chain seq x y z
N MET A 1 -20.48 -21.52 2.07
CA MET A 1 -20.20 -21.03 0.70
C MET A 1 -18.83 -20.39 0.72
N THR A 2 -17.81 -21.15 0.31
CA THR A 2 -16.42 -20.68 0.20
C THR A 2 -16.35 -19.73 -0.98
N ARG A 3 -16.22 -18.43 -0.71
CA ARG A 3 -16.03 -17.40 -1.73
C ARG A 3 -14.68 -17.70 -2.38
N ALA A 4 -14.70 -18.24 -3.60
CA ALA A 4 -13.49 -18.44 -4.37
C ALA A 4 -12.78 -17.09 -4.50
N LEU A 5 -11.49 -17.05 -4.13
CA LEU A 5 -10.59 -15.96 -4.48
C LEU A 5 -10.76 -15.72 -5.98
N ASN A 6 -11.20 -14.52 -6.35
CA ASN A 6 -11.53 -14.19 -7.73
C ASN A 6 -10.29 -14.46 -8.61
N PRO A 7 -10.28 -15.50 -9.46
CA PRO A 7 -9.07 -15.97 -10.14
C PRO A 7 -8.58 -15.03 -11.26
N ASN A 8 -9.14 -13.81 -11.34
CA ASN A 8 -8.94 -12.87 -12.44
C ASN A 8 -7.76 -11.90 -12.24
N HIS A 9 -6.98 -12.02 -11.16
CA HIS A 9 -5.88 -11.11 -10.88
C HIS A 9 -4.53 -11.84 -10.89
N SER A 10 -3.81 -11.72 -12.01
CA SER A 10 -2.45 -12.25 -12.14
C SER A 10 -1.50 -11.64 -11.10
N ASN A 11 -0.38 -12.32 -10.79
CA ASN A 11 0.68 -11.74 -9.95
C ASN A 11 1.14 -10.37 -10.46
N ASP A 12 1.21 -10.21 -11.78
CA ASP A 12 1.59 -8.94 -12.43
C ASP A 12 0.58 -7.84 -12.14
N TYR A 13 -0.72 -8.14 -12.14
CA TYR A 13 -1.75 -7.17 -11.78
C TYR A 13 -1.63 -6.71 -10.33
N ARG A 14 -1.39 -7.65 -9.41
CA ARG A 14 -1.21 -7.33 -7.98
C ARG A 14 0.02 -6.47 -7.75
N LYS A 15 1.13 -6.82 -8.39
CA LYS A 15 2.37 -6.05 -8.36
C LYS A 15 2.15 -4.65 -8.91
N TYR A 16 1.50 -4.52 -10.07
CA TYR A 16 1.19 -3.23 -10.68
C TYR A 16 0.33 -2.34 -9.77
N GLN A 17 -0.71 -2.90 -9.14
CA GLN A 17 -1.55 -2.12 -8.24
C GLN A 17 -0.79 -1.69 -6.98
N MET A 18 0.10 -2.54 -6.46
CA MET A 18 0.97 -2.12 -5.36
C MET A 18 1.97 -1.05 -5.77
N GLU A 19 2.56 -1.14 -6.95
CA GLU A 19 3.45 -0.08 -7.46
C GLU A 19 2.72 1.26 -7.54
N ARG A 20 1.47 1.29 -8.01
CA ARG A 20 0.66 2.51 -8.04
C ARG A 20 0.34 3.07 -6.66
N LEU A 21 0.08 2.21 -5.67
CA LEU A 21 -0.11 2.62 -4.28
C LEU A 21 1.16 3.28 -3.71
N PHE A 22 2.33 2.72 -4.00
CA PHE A 22 3.62 3.32 -3.60
C PHE A 22 3.86 4.66 -4.29
N GLU A 23 3.58 4.76 -5.59
CA GLU A 23 3.71 6.01 -6.34
C GLU A 23 2.79 7.10 -5.79
N GLN A 24 1.53 6.74 -5.48
CA GLN A 24 0.56 7.66 -4.90
C GLN A 24 1.02 8.15 -3.52
N ALA A 25 1.45 7.24 -2.64
CA ALA A 25 1.95 7.60 -1.31
C ALA A 25 3.22 8.46 -1.39
N ALA A 26 4.17 8.14 -2.28
CA ALA A 26 5.37 8.93 -2.49
C ALA A 26 5.05 10.34 -3.03
N SER A 27 4.02 10.48 -3.88
CA SER A 27 3.59 11.78 -4.41
C SER A 27 3.09 12.73 -3.30
N TYR A 28 2.41 12.20 -2.28
CA TYR A 28 1.98 12.99 -1.11
C TYR A 28 3.17 13.44 -0.25
N LEU A 29 4.28 12.72 -0.32
CA LEU A 29 5.50 12.99 0.42
C LEU A 29 6.52 13.81 -0.38
N SER A 30 6.13 14.46 -1.49
CA SER A 30 7.05 15.22 -2.36
C SER A 30 7.84 16.29 -1.62
N ASN A 31 7.26 16.88 -0.58
CA ASN A 31 7.88 17.92 0.24
C ASN A 31 8.63 17.35 1.46
N GLN A 32 8.64 16.02 1.63
CA GLN A 32 9.22 15.29 2.75
C GLN A 32 10.11 14.15 2.23
N PRO A 33 11.23 14.47 1.56
CA PRO A 33 12.03 13.50 0.82
C PRO A 33 12.56 12.35 1.68
N TYR A 34 12.84 12.61 2.96
CA TYR A 34 13.24 11.57 3.92
C TYR A 34 12.13 10.54 4.17
N LEU A 35 10.87 10.96 4.32
CA LEU A 35 9.75 10.05 4.51
C LEU A 35 9.41 9.30 3.21
N ALA A 36 9.55 9.95 2.05
CA ALA A 36 9.44 9.27 0.76
C ALA A 36 10.54 8.21 0.59
N GLN A 37 11.76 8.48 1.08
CA GLN A 37 12.85 7.52 1.07
C GLN A 37 12.62 6.36 2.04
N LEU A 38 12.09 6.63 3.24
CA LEU A 38 11.67 5.61 4.20
C LEU A 38 10.61 4.68 3.60
N LEU A 39 9.58 5.26 2.98
CA LEU A 39 8.54 4.48 2.28
C LEU A 39 9.15 3.55 1.21
N ASN A 40 10.05 4.08 0.38
CA ASN A 40 10.69 3.33 -0.69
C ASN A 40 11.65 2.24 -0.19
N SER A 41 12.29 2.41 0.97
CA SER A 41 13.19 1.39 1.53
C SER A 41 12.42 0.11 1.91
N HIS A 42 11.14 0.23 2.26
CA HIS A 42 10.27 -0.90 2.56
C HIS A 42 9.63 -1.54 1.30
N ARG A 43 9.77 -0.91 0.13
CA ARG A 43 9.07 -1.33 -1.11
C ARG A 43 9.38 -2.76 -1.52
N ALA A 44 10.67 -3.15 -1.56
CA ALA A 44 11.06 -4.50 -1.95
C ALA A 44 10.49 -5.56 -0.99
N SER A 45 10.57 -5.31 0.32
CA SER A 45 10.04 -6.23 1.35
C SER A 45 8.52 -6.39 1.29
N ILE A 46 7.81 -5.36 0.85
CA ILE A 46 6.35 -5.37 0.70
C ILE A 46 5.93 -6.01 -0.63
N MET A 47 6.72 -5.87 -1.70
CA MET A 47 6.35 -6.46 -3.00
C MET A 47 6.57 -7.97 -3.10
N ASP A 48 7.41 -8.56 -2.25
CA ASP A 48 7.83 -9.97 -2.37
C ASP A 48 6.85 -11.00 -1.75
N ALA A 49 5.54 -10.67 -1.74
CA ALA A 49 4.42 -11.59 -1.53
C ALA A 49 4.39 -12.40 -0.21
N GLU A 50 4.97 -11.90 0.89
CA GLU A 50 4.65 -12.45 2.20
C GLU A 50 3.23 -12.05 2.62
N ALA A 51 2.49 -12.96 3.28
CA ALA A 51 1.17 -12.69 3.87
C ALA A 51 1.15 -11.50 4.86
N THR A 52 2.33 -10.98 5.24
CA THR A 52 2.48 -9.82 6.13
C THR A 52 2.84 -8.52 5.41
N ALA A 53 3.09 -8.56 4.09
CA ALA A 53 3.49 -7.39 3.31
C ALA A 53 2.49 -6.24 3.41
N LEU A 54 1.21 -6.55 3.32
CA LEU A 54 0.15 -5.55 3.39
C LEU A 54 0.04 -4.93 4.79
N ALA A 55 0.16 -5.75 5.84
CA ALA A 55 0.19 -5.28 7.21
C ALA A 55 1.42 -4.37 7.48
N ARG A 56 2.59 -4.73 6.95
CA ARG A 56 3.79 -3.87 7.00
C ARG A 56 3.57 -2.56 6.27
N PHE A 57 2.92 -2.58 5.10
CA PHE A 57 2.61 -1.36 4.36
C PHE A 57 1.66 -0.44 5.14
N GLN A 58 0.58 -0.99 5.72
CA GLN A 58 -0.34 -0.24 6.57
C GLN A 58 0.36 0.37 7.79
N LEU A 59 1.26 -0.39 8.44
CA LEU A 59 2.06 0.11 9.56
C LEU A 59 2.99 1.25 9.15
N VAL A 60 3.66 1.14 7.99
CA VAL A 60 4.52 2.20 7.46
C VAL A 60 3.70 3.46 7.16
N LEU A 61 2.55 3.33 6.50
CA LEU A 61 1.67 4.47 6.22
C LEU A 61 1.16 5.13 7.50
N HIS A 62 0.78 4.35 8.50
CA HIS A 62 0.35 4.86 9.80
C HIS A 62 1.49 5.61 10.51
N GLY A 63 2.70 5.04 10.57
CA GLY A 63 3.86 5.73 11.15
C GLY A 63 4.22 7.03 10.45
N ILE A 64 4.09 7.08 9.11
CA ILE A 64 4.30 8.32 8.34
C ILE A 64 3.20 9.35 8.66
N HIS A 65 1.94 8.92 8.82
CA HIS A 65 0.85 9.81 9.22
C HIS A 65 1.08 10.41 10.61
N GLU A 66 1.41 9.58 11.61
CA GLU A 66 1.71 10.03 12.99
C GLU A 66 2.92 10.99 13.04
N ALA A 67 3.87 10.85 12.12
CA ALA A 67 5.00 11.78 11.97
C ALA A 67 4.64 13.11 11.28
N GLY A 68 3.37 13.33 10.90
CA GLY A 68 2.93 14.51 10.14
C GLY A 68 3.29 14.45 8.65
N GLY A 69 3.68 13.28 8.15
CA GLY A 69 4.04 13.03 6.76
C GLY A 69 2.85 13.09 5.81
N LEU A 70 1.74 12.50 6.23
CA LEU A 70 0.48 12.46 5.50
C LEU A 70 -0.59 13.23 6.26
N LYS A 71 -1.36 14.05 5.56
CA LYS A 71 -2.61 14.62 6.10
C LYS A 71 -3.66 13.52 6.26
N GLU A 72 -4.66 13.78 7.10
CA GLU A 72 -5.76 12.85 7.38
C GLU A 72 -6.46 12.39 6.09
N ASP A 73 -6.83 13.30 5.20
CA ASP A 73 -7.48 13.00 3.91
C ASP A 73 -6.61 12.14 2.99
N GLN A 74 -5.29 12.34 3.00
CA GLN A 74 -4.33 11.55 2.22
C GLN A 74 -4.16 10.14 2.78
N PHE A 75 -4.10 10.03 4.11
CA PHE A 75 -4.01 8.75 4.81
C PHE A 75 -5.29 7.93 4.61
N GLU A 76 -6.46 8.53 4.81
CA GLU A 76 -7.76 7.88 4.59
C GLU A 76 -7.94 7.40 3.15
N HIS A 77 -7.51 8.21 2.17
CA HIS A 77 -7.56 7.82 0.77
C HIS A 77 -6.71 6.57 0.49
N LEU A 78 -5.46 6.53 0.97
CA LEU A 78 -4.58 5.37 0.79
C LEU A 78 -5.13 4.13 1.51
N ALA A 79 -5.65 4.30 2.73
CA ALA A 79 -6.30 3.23 3.48
C ALA A 79 -7.55 2.70 2.73
N GLY A 80 -8.33 3.59 2.13
CA GLY A 80 -9.50 3.25 1.32
C GLY A 80 -9.15 2.39 0.09
N ILE A 81 -8.08 2.74 -0.64
CA ILE A 81 -7.61 1.94 -1.78
C ILE A 81 -7.18 0.53 -1.32
N ILE A 82 -6.47 0.44 -0.20
CA ILE A 82 -6.03 -0.84 0.36
C ILE A 82 -7.24 -1.72 0.73
N LEU A 83 -8.20 -1.17 1.46
CA LEU A 83 -9.41 -1.90 1.87
C LEU A 83 -10.24 -2.36 0.67
N ALA A 84 -10.39 -1.51 -0.34
CA ALA A 84 -11.05 -1.88 -1.60
C ALA A 84 -10.32 -3.04 -2.28
N GLY A 85 -8.99 -2.99 -2.34
CA GLY A 85 -8.19 -4.05 -2.94
C GLY A 85 -8.23 -5.38 -2.22
N GLN A 86 -8.34 -5.35 -0.88
CA GLN A 86 -8.58 -6.54 -0.07
C GLN A 86 -9.99 -7.11 -0.32
N ALA A 87 -11.00 -6.25 -0.36
CA ALA A 87 -12.39 -6.66 -0.59
C ALA A 87 -12.60 -7.28 -1.99
N GLU A 88 -11.87 -6.77 -2.99
CA GLU A 88 -11.89 -7.25 -4.38
C GLU A 88 -10.95 -8.44 -4.61
N GLY A 89 -10.09 -8.78 -3.64
CA GLY A 89 -9.21 -9.94 -3.67
C GLY A 89 -7.97 -9.80 -4.56
N TRP A 90 -7.56 -8.59 -4.92
CA TRP A 90 -6.27 -8.34 -5.60
C TRP A 90 -5.15 -7.90 -4.65
N LEU A 91 -5.45 -7.53 -3.40
CA LEU A 91 -4.48 -7.44 -2.31
C LEU A 91 -4.76 -8.59 -1.33
N ILE A 92 -3.74 -9.39 -1.05
CA ILE A 92 -3.82 -10.57 -0.15
C ILE A 92 -2.67 -10.50 0.84
#